data_AF-A0A6L4ZGS5-F1
#
_entry.id   AF-A0A6L4ZGS5-F1
#
_cell.length_a   1.000
_cell.length_b   1.000
_cell.length_c   1.000
_cell.angle_alpha   90.00
_cell.angle_beta   90.00
_cell.angle_gamma   90.00
#
_symmetry.space_group_name_H-M   'P 1'
#
loop_
_entity.id
_entity.type
_entity.pdbx_description
1 polymer ?
#
loop_
_entity_poly.entity_id
_entity_poly.type
_entity_poly.pdbx_seq_one_letter_code
_entity_poly.pdbx_strand_id
1 'polypeptide(L)'
;MIFERENTKPICNPSNKILAKELNKLRRHGNSSFACLTDEDGSYVQVAGSGICCLLERRNINQKHYRAYQNPPIVPPDFKDGTILSFSGGEIPLNRNEWFKIDQVIETFCAFNKKSQFPEYINWKEITSIFSKTLGTK
;
A
#
# COMPACT_ATOMS: atom_id res chain seq x y z
N MET A 1 3.13 16.74 -3.27
CA MET A 1 2.50 15.50 -2.72
C MET A 1 0.97 15.62 -2.71
N ILE A 2 0.25 14.59 -3.14
CA ILE A 2 -1.22 14.50 -3.11
C ILE A 2 -1.63 13.18 -2.47
N PHE A 3 -2.45 13.23 -1.41
CA PHE A 3 -3.01 12.04 -0.76
C PHE A 3 -4.47 11.84 -1.15
N GLU A 4 -4.80 10.63 -1.55
CA GLU A 4 -6.13 10.22 -1.96
C GLU A 4 -6.54 8.99 -1.15
N ARG A 5 -7.63 9.10 -0.41
CA ARG A 5 -8.31 7.96 0.22
C ARG A 5 -9.61 7.73 -0.53
N GLU A 6 -9.93 6.47 -0.75
CA GLU A 6 -11.11 6.07 -1.51
C GLU A 6 -12.37 6.86 -1.11
N ASN A 7 -13.14 7.32 -2.12
CA ASN A 7 -14.39 8.07 -2.00
C ASN A 7 -14.28 9.36 -1.17
N THR A 8 -13.10 10.00 -1.14
CA THR A 8 -12.90 11.29 -0.48
C THR A 8 -12.17 12.30 -1.35
N LYS A 9 -12.26 13.58 -0.98
CA LYS A 9 -11.53 14.64 -1.67
C LYS A 9 -10.02 14.49 -1.44
N PRO A 10 -9.18 14.67 -2.47
CA PRO A 10 -7.73 14.67 -2.31
C PRO A 10 -7.25 15.74 -1.31
N ILE A 11 -6.17 15.43 -0.60
CA ILE A 11 -5.49 16.34 0.32
C ILE A 11 -4.13 16.70 -0.27
N CYS A 12 -3.95 17.96 -0.62
CA CYS A 12 -2.66 18.48 -1.11
C CYS A 12 -1.69 18.70 0.06
N ASN A 13 -0.43 18.31 -0.12
CA ASN A 13 0.66 18.49 0.83
C ASN A 13 0.29 18.10 2.28
N PRO A 14 -0.16 16.85 2.50
CA PRO A 14 -0.60 16.40 3.82
C PRO A 14 0.55 16.38 4.82
N SER A 15 0.29 16.81 6.06
CA SER A 15 1.22 16.55 7.16
C SER A 15 1.21 15.07 7.56
N ASN A 16 2.29 14.59 8.18
CA ASN A 16 2.34 13.22 8.70
C ASN A 16 1.22 12.91 9.70
N LYS A 17 0.78 13.92 10.48
CA LYS A 17 -0.38 13.79 11.38
C LYS A 17 -1.68 13.56 10.60
N ILE A 18 -1.86 14.23 9.47
CA ILE A 18 -3.01 14.01 8.58
C ILE A 18 -2.94 12.62 7.95
N LEU A 19 -1.77 12.20 7.44
CA LEU A 19 -1.58 10.86 6.88
C LEU A 19 -1.96 9.78 7.89
N ALA A 20 -1.41 9.84 9.11
CA ALA A 20 -1.73 8.90 10.18
C ALA A 20 -3.23 8.88 10.51
N LYS A 21 -3.86 10.06 10.63
CA LYS A 21 -5.29 10.18 10.89
C LYS A 21 -6.14 9.57 9.79
N GLU A 22 -5.83 9.84 8.52
CA GLU A 22 -6.63 9.37 7.39
C GLU A 22 -6.41 7.87 7.10
N LEU A 23 -5.18 7.36 7.24
CA LEU A 23 -4.89 5.94 7.10
C LEU A 23 -5.60 5.08 8.16
N ASN A 24 -5.73 5.58 9.39
CA ASN A 24 -6.52 4.92 10.44
C ASN A 24 -8.04 4.89 10.17
N LYS A 25 -8.52 5.63 9.16
CA LYS A 25 -9.93 5.56 8.73
C LYS A 25 -10.18 4.47 7.71
N LEU A 26 -9.14 3.78 7.22
CA LEU A 26 -9.34 2.65 6.33
C LEU A 26 -10.16 1.55 7.00
N ARG A 27 -10.92 0.82 6.18
CA ARG A 27 -11.83 -0.25 6.60
C ARG A 27 -11.53 -1.49 5.78
N ARG A 28 -11.69 -2.66 6.41
CA ARG A 28 -11.50 -3.96 5.75
C ARG A 28 -12.49 -4.15 4.59
N HIS A 29 -13.72 -3.66 4.75
CA HIS A 29 -14.78 -3.74 3.75
C HIS A 29 -15.51 -2.40 3.64
N GLY A 30 -16.11 -2.15 2.48
CA GLY A 30 -16.87 -0.94 2.18
C GLY A 30 -16.07 0.15 1.48
N ASN A 31 -16.60 1.37 1.50
CA ASN A 31 -16.23 2.47 0.61
C ASN A 31 -14.92 3.21 0.96
N SER A 32 -14.07 2.67 1.84
CA SER A 32 -12.82 3.31 2.27
C SER A 32 -11.75 2.27 2.60
N SER A 33 -11.39 1.45 1.63
CA SER A 33 -10.54 0.27 1.77
C SER A 33 -9.12 0.44 1.21
N PHE A 34 -8.84 1.53 0.50
CA PHE A 34 -7.50 1.84 -0.01
C PHE A 34 -7.16 3.34 0.07
N ALA A 35 -5.86 3.64 -0.01
CA ALA A 35 -5.34 5.00 -0.13
C ALA A 35 -4.03 5.04 -0.90
N CYS A 36 -3.71 6.19 -1.49
CA CYS A 36 -2.52 6.45 -2.26
C CYS A 36 -1.92 7.80 -1.86
N LEU A 37 -0.59 7.89 -1.82
CA LEU A 37 0.17 9.14 -1.70
C LEU A 37 1.08 9.26 -2.91
N THR A 38 0.77 10.23 -3.77
CA THR A 38 1.45 10.46 -5.05
C THR A 38 2.33 11.70 -4.97
N ASP A 39 3.54 11.60 -5.51
CA ASP A 39 4.45 12.72 -5.65
C ASP A 39 4.33 13.42 -7.02
N GLU A 40 4.92 14.61 -7.12
CA GLU A 40 4.95 15.41 -8.35
C GLU A 40 5.63 14.70 -9.52
N ASP A 41 6.59 13.82 -9.25
CA ASP A 41 7.27 13.00 -10.27
C ASP A 41 6.43 11.78 -10.74
N GLY A 42 5.22 11.59 -10.20
CA GLY A 42 4.32 10.49 -10.53
C GLY A 42 4.63 9.16 -9.82
N SER A 43 5.67 9.12 -8.98
CA SER A 43 5.91 8.02 -8.03
C SER A 43 4.85 8.04 -6.94
N TYR A 44 4.55 6.87 -6.36
CA TYR A 44 3.56 6.78 -5.28
C TYR A 44 3.84 5.62 -4.33
N VAL A 45 3.25 5.71 -3.14
CA VAL A 45 3.00 4.58 -2.25
C VAL A 45 1.50 4.40 -2.08
N GLN A 46 1.02 3.16 -2.08
CA GLN A 46 -0.39 2.84 -1.92
C GLN A 46 -0.60 1.71 -0.92
N VAL A 47 -1.78 1.70 -0.29
CA VAL A 47 -2.20 0.67 0.64
C VAL A 47 -3.62 0.20 0.30
N ALA A 48 -3.86 -1.09 0.45
CA ALA A 48 -5.20 -1.66 0.55
C ALA A 48 -5.36 -2.40 1.89
N GLY A 49 -6.56 -2.41 2.46
CA GLY A 49 -6.89 -3.07 3.72
C GLY A 49 -6.81 -2.16 4.96
N SER A 50 -6.86 -2.75 6.15
CA SER A 50 -6.92 -2.00 7.41
C SER A 50 -6.41 -2.82 8.60
N GLY A 51 -6.10 -2.15 9.72
CA GLY A 51 -5.69 -2.82 10.95
C GLY A 51 -4.41 -3.62 10.77
N ILE A 52 -4.46 -4.94 10.96
CA ILE A 52 -3.31 -5.85 10.75
C ILE A 52 -3.29 -6.52 9.37
N CYS A 53 -4.26 -6.19 8.52
CA CYS A 53 -4.47 -6.80 7.22
C CYS A 53 -4.30 -5.76 6.11
N CYS A 54 -3.09 -5.24 5.95
CA CYS A 54 -2.76 -4.29 4.89
C CYS A 54 -1.79 -4.88 3.86
N LEU A 55 -2.04 -4.58 2.58
CA LEU A 55 -1.11 -4.72 1.48
C LEU A 55 -0.48 -3.36 1.19
N LEU A 56 0.85 -3.32 1.01
CA LEU A 56 1.60 -2.11 0.69
C LEU A 56 2.32 -2.27 -0.64
N GLU A 57 2.16 -1.30 -1.52
CA GLU A 57 2.79 -1.27 -2.84
C GLU A 57 3.35 0.11 -3.14
N ARG A 58 4.29 0.19 -4.07
CA ARG A 58 4.81 1.47 -4.57
C ARG A 58 5.08 1.41 -6.06
N ARG A 59 5.08 2.59 -6.68
CA ARG A 59 5.63 2.78 -8.02
C ARG A 59 6.69 3.86 -7.98
N ASN A 60 7.84 3.60 -8.61
CA ASN A 60 8.91 4.60 -8.68
C ASN A 60 8.74 5.51 -9.92
N ILE A 61 9.61 6.52 -10.03
CA ILE A 61 9.67 7.46 -11.15
C ILE A 61 9.88 6.77 -12.52
N ASN A 62 10.49 5.59 -12.54
CA ASN A 62 10.70 4.78 -13.75
C ASN A 62 9.49 3.88 -14.08
N GLN A 63 8.33 4.14 -13.46
CA GLN A 63 7.09 3.38 -13.62
C GLN A 63 7.21 1.89 -13.26
N LYS A 64 8.23 1.49 -12.50
CA LYS A 64 8.35 0.14 -11.97
C LYS A 64 7.49 0.00 -10.73
N HIS A 65 6.70 -1.07 -10.69
CA HIS A 65 5.82 -1.39 -9.58
C HIS A 65 6.49 -2.39 -8.65
N TYR A 66 6.32 -2.18 -7.35
CA TYR A 66 6.87 -3.05 -6.32
C TYR A 66 5.81 -3.38 -5.27
N ARG A 67 5.85 -4.61 -4.80
CA ARG A 67 5.09 -5.09 -3.64
C ARG A 67 5.99 -5.21 -2.43
N ALA A 68 5.53 -4.70 -1.31
CA ALA A 68 6.24 -4.80 -0.04
C ALA A 68 6.17 -6.22 0.51
N TYR A 69 7.23 -6.67 1.16
CA TYR A 69 7.24 -7.87 1.99
C TYR A 69 8.21 -7.70 3.17
N GLN A 70 8.02 -8.46 4.24
CA GLN A 70 8.86 -8.43 5.44
C GLN A 70 9.20 -9.84 5.96
N ASN A 71 10.41 -10.01 6.47
CA ASN A 71 10.87 -11.26 7.07
C ASN A 71 11.47 -10.97 8.45
N PRO A 72 10.99 -11.60 9.54
CA PRO A 72 9.91 -12.60 9.59
C PRO A 72 8.51 -12.03 9.29
N PRO A 73 7.55 -12.87 8.87
CA PRO A 73 6.16 -12.47 8.75
C PRO A 73 5.58 -12.11 10.13
N ILE A 74 4.64 -11.16 10.16
CA ILE A 74 4.02 -10.66 11.41
C ILE A 74 2.64 -11.26 11.71
N VAL A 75 2.10 -12.02 10.76
CA VAL A 75 0.77 -12.64 10.88
C VAL A 75 0.83 -13.95 11.64
N PRO A 76 -0.28 -14.39 12.27
CA PRO A 76 -0.35 -15.67 12.95
C PRO A 76 0.06 -16.86 12.06
N PRO A 77 0.47 -18.00 12.64
CA PRO A 77 0.78 -19.23 11.91
C PRO A 77 -0.34 -19.72 10.98
N ASP A 78 -1.60 -19.45 11.33
CA ASP A 78 -2.77 -19.89 10.58
C ASP A 78 -3.03 -19.11 9.30
N PHE A 79 -2.41 -17.93 9.12
CA PHE A 79 -2.41 -17.25 7.83
C PHE A 79 -1.58 -18.09 6.86
N LYS A 80 -2.21 -18.66 5.84
CA LYS A 80 -1.55 -19.43 4.79
C LYS A 80 -1.15 -18.51 3.63
N ASP A 81 -0.11 -18.88 2.89
CA ASP A 81 0.15 -18.24 1.60
C ASP A 81 -1.07 -18.39 0.69
N GLY A 82 -1.42 -17.30 -0.01
CA GLY A 82 -2.63 -17.23 -0.81
C GLY A 82 -3.89 -16.79 -0.05
N THR A 83 -3.77 -16.43 1.23
CA THR A 83 -4.89 -15.80 1.97
C THR A 83 -5.32 -14.53 1.22
N ILE A 84 -6.62 -14.39 0.96
CA ILE A 84 -7.16 -13.33 0.12
C ILE A 84 -7.38 -12.05 0.93
N LEU A 85 -6.85 -10.94 0.42
CA LEU A 85 -7.27 -9.60 0.79
C LEU A 85 -8.35 -9.14 -0.20
N SER A 86 -9.59 -8.99 0.28
CA SER A 86 -10.69 -8.38 -0.48
C SER A 86 -10.85 -6.91 -0.07
N PHE A 87 -10.92 -6.02 -1.06
CA PHE A 87 -11.14 -4.59 -0.93
C PHE A 87 -11.98 -4.11 -2.12
N SER A 88 -12.40 -2.83 -2.14
CA SER A 88 -13.30 -2.35 -3.21
C SER A 88 -12.68 -2.39 -4.61
N GLY A 89 -11.34 -2.35 -4.70
CA GLY A 89 -10.60 -2.49 -5.96
C GLY A 89 -10.37 -3.93 -6.41
N GLY A 90 -10.86 -4.93 -5.67
CA GLY A 90 -10.81 -6.34 -6.05
C GLY A 90 -10.27 -7.26 -4.95
N GLU A 91 -9.80 -8.42 -5.38
CA GLU A 91 -9.27 -9.46 -4.50
C GLU A 91 -7.83 -9.80 -4.90
N ILE A 92 -6.94 -9.86 -3.91
CA ILE A 92 -5.53 -10.20 -4.13
C ILE A 92 -5.12 -11.31 -3.15
N PRO A 93 -4.64 -12.47 -3.63
CA PRO A 93 -4.00 -13.46 -2.78
C PRO A 93 -2.63 -12.96 -2.34
N LEU A 94 -2.36 -13.03 -1.03
CA LEU A 94 -1.11 -12.56 -0.43
C LEU A 94 -0.32 -13.70 0.19
N ASN A 95 1.01 -13.61 0.08
CA ASN A 95 1.92 -14.42 0.86
C ASN A 95 1.97 -13.94 2.31
N ARG A 96 2.35 -14.80 3.25
CA ARG A 96 2.41 -14.48 4.69
C ARG A 96 3.30 -13.28 5.01
N ASN A 97 4.36 -13.10 4.24
CA ASN A 97 5.30 -11.99 4.38
C ASN A 97 4.82 -10.68 3.73
N GLU A 98 3.70 -10.66 3.02
CA GLU A 98 3.17 -9.48 2.31
C GLU A 98 2.14 -8.70 3.13
N TRP A 99 1.85 -9.16 4.36
CA TRP A 99 0.91 -8.52 5.28
C TRP A 99 1.60 -7.51 6.19
N PHE A 100 1.01 -6.33 6.32
CA PHE A 100 1.51 -5.24 7.17
C PHE A 100 0.45 -4.75 8.16
N LYS A 101 0.91 -4.21 9.30
CA LYS A 101 0.05 -3.44 10.21
C LYS A 101 -0.11 -2.01 9.68
N ILE A 102 -1.21 -1.38 10.01
CA ILE A 102 -1.49 0.01 9.65
C ILE A 102 -0.41 0.97 10.16
N ASP A 103 0.20 0.69 11.32
CA ASP A 103 1.30 1.51 11.84
C ASP A 103 2.55 1.44 10.94
N GLN A 104 2.86 0.26 10.38
CA GLN A 104 3.97 0.10 9.43
C GLN A 104 3.66 0.80 8.10
N VAL A 105 2.40 0.80 7.68
CA VAL A 105 1.93 1.56 6.51
C VAL A 105 2.10 3.06 6.77
N ILE A 106 1.67 3.55 7.94
CA ILE A 106 1.81 4.97 8.33
C ILE A 106 3.28 5.38 8.32
N GLU A 107 4.18 4.56 8.88
CA GLU A 107 5.61 4.82 8.87
C GLU A 107 6.16 4.94 7.44
N THR A 108 5.75 4.02 6.56
CA THR A 108 6.13 4.06 5.13
C THR A 108 5.62 5.30 4.42
N PHE A 109 4.35 5.66 4.61
CA PHE A 109 3.75 6.86 4.02
C PHE A 109 4.43 8.13 4.53
N CYS A 110 4.78 8.16 5.82
CA CYS A 110 5.51 9.27 6.43
C CYS A 110 6.94 9.39 5.88
N ALA A 111 7.62 8.27 5.65
CA ALA A 111 8.95 8.24 5.03
C ALA A 111 8.90 8.75 3.58
N PHE A 112 7.92 8.28 2.81
CA PHE A 112 7.68 8.75 1.43
C PHE A 112 7.40 10.26 1.38
N ASN A 113 6.53 10.75 2.27
CA ASN A 113 6.18 12.18 2.37
C ASN A 113 7.40 13.06 2.68
N LYS A 114 8.34 12.53 3.47
CA LYS A 114 9.58 13.22 3.87
C LYS A 114 10.75 13.04 2.90
N LYS A 115 10.57 12.27 1.81
CA LYS A 115 11.66 11.87 0.90
C LYS A 115 12.81 11.15 1.62
N SER A 116 12.51 10.43 2.70
CA SER A 116 13.49 9.65 3.45
C SER A 116 13.51 8.19 3.04
N GLN A 117 14.51 7.46 3.50
CA GLN A 117 14.57 6.01 3.35
C GLN A 117 13.35 5.34 4.00
N PHE A 118 12.87 4.24 3.38
CA PHE A 118 11.82 3.39 3.95
C PHE A 118 12.34 2.58 5.14
N PRO A 119 11.46 2.12 6.04
CA PRO A 119 11.87 1.28 7.17
C PRO A 119 12.62 0.02 6.71
N GLU A 120 13.71 -0.32 7.41
CA GLU A 120 14.64 -1.39 7.00
C GLU A 120 14.02 -2.79 6.96
N TYR A 121 12.96 -3.02 7.74
CA TYR A 121 12.24 -4.30 7.74
C TYR A 121 11.37 -4.49 6.47
N ILE A 122 11.19 -3.45 5.66
CA ILE A 122 10.41 -3.50 4.41
C ILE A 122 11.33 -3.78 3.24
N ASN A 123 11.07 -4.90 2.58
CA ASN A 123 11.70 -5.28 1.32
C ASN A 123 10.72 -5.08 0.17
N TRP A 124 11.25 -4.92 -1.05
CA TRP A 124 10.45 -4.60 -2.23
C TRP A 124 10.69 -5.62 -3.34
N LYS A 125 9.64 -6.32 -3.76
CA LYS A 125 9.65 -7.23 -4.89
C LYS A 125 9.09 -6.52 -6.12
N GLU A 126 9.84 -6.47 -7.21
CA GLU A 126 9.33 -5.89 -8.47
C GLU A 126 8.20 -6.77 -9.03
N ILE A 127 7.08 -6.14 -9.38
CA ILE A 127 5.86 -6.78 -9.91
C ILE A 127 5.36 -6.11 -11.19
N THR A 128 6.19 -5.28 -11.84
CA THR A 128 5.85 -4.54 -13.07
C THR A 128 5.21 -5.43 -14.15
N SER A 129 5.72 -6.66 -14.32
CA SER A 129 5.25 -7.61 -15.33
C SER A 129 3.81 -8.10 -15.13
N ILE A 130 3.25 -7.95 -13.93
CA ILE A 130 1.84 -8.27 -13.65
C ILE A 130 0.93 -7.25 -14.35
N PHE A 131 1.34 -5.98 -14.41
CA PHE A 131 0.54 -4.89 -14.97
C PHE A 131 0.67 -4.77 -16.49
N SER A 132 1.80 -5.20 -17.08
CA SER A 132 2.04 -5.14 -18.52
C SER A 132 1.22 -6.13 -19.35
N LYS A 133 0.63 -7.17 -18.73
CA LYS A 133 -0.18 -8.17 -19.45
C LYS A 133 -1.58 -7.69 -19.83
N THR A 134 -1.99 -6.50 -19.39
CA THR A 134 -3.37 -5.99 -19.58
C THR A 134 -3.57 -5.18 -20.88
N LEU A 135 -2.54 -5.03 -21.73
CA LEU A 135 -2.63 -4.30 -23.02
C LEU A 135 -2.67 -5.20 -24.26
N GLY A 136 -2.89 -6.50 -24.08
CA GLY A 136 -2.97 -7.46 -25.19
C GLY A 136 -4.28 -8.24 -25.20
N THR A 137 -5.41 -7.57 -25.43
CA THR A 137 -6.62 -8.12 -26.09
C THR A 137 -7.74 -7.09 -26.14
N LYS A 138 -7.84 -6.35 -27.25
CA LYS A 138 -9.03 -6.21 -28.10
C LYS A 138 -8.66 -5.44 -29.35
#